data_AF-A0A4Y8CAH6-F1
#
_entry.id   AF-A0A4Y8CAH6-F1
#
_cell.length_a   1.000
_cell.length_b   1.000
_cell.length_c   1.000
_cell.angle_alpha   90.00
_cell.angle_beta   90.00
_cell.angle_gamma   90.00
#
_symmetry.space_group_name_H-M   'P 1'
#
loop_
_entity.id
_entity.type
_entity.pdbx_description
1 polymer ?
#
loop_
_entity_poly.entity_id
_entity_poly.type
_entity_poly.pdbx_seq_one_letter_code
_entity_poly.pdbx_strand_id
1 'polypeptide(L)'
;KLRKRDMSETEIQKRLDTYMPFLKSLNQEQKISYAREQAHIALASILYSANALNIASCTIGGFDKEKLDSYLSLDIQKERSSLVVALGCCNDEKNPQKNRFSFDEVVKFI
;
A
#
# COMPACT_ATOMS: atom_id res chain seq x y z
N LYS A 1 17.24 -5.61 -4.14
CA LYS A 1 16.51 -5.51 -2.84
C LYS A 1 16.60 -6.80 -2.03
N LEU A 2 16.26 -7.98 -2.57
CA LEU A 2 16.38 -9.26 -1.83
C LEU A 2 17.81 -9.58 -1.38
N ARG A 3 18.81 -9.41 -2.26
CA ARG A 3 20.25 -9.54 -1.95
C ARG A 3 20.80 -8.51 -0.95
N LYS A 4 20.03 -7.46 -0.61
CA LYS A 4 20.40 -6.49 0.44
C LYS A 4 19.92 -6.93 1.82
N ARG A 5 19.18 -8.05 1.91
CA ARG A 5 18.79 -8.67 3.17
C ARG A 5 19.87 -9.66 3.56
N ASP A 6 20.13 -9.78 4.85
CA ASP A 6 21.06 -10.74 5.43
C ASP A 6 20.47 -12.16 5.34
N MET A 7 20.56 -12.75 4.15
CA MET A 7 19.99 -14.08 3.82
C MET A 7 21.00 -14.84 2.96
N SER A 8 21.00 -16.17 3.08
CA SER A 8 21.85 -17.01 2.25
C SER A 8 21.42 -17.00 0.77
N GLU A 9 22.36 -17.26 -0.13
CA GLU A 9 22.08 -17.29 -1.57
C GLU A 9 21.05 -18.38 -1.93
N THR A 10 21.05 -19.50 -1.21
CA THR A 10 20.09 -20.60 -1.39
C THR A 10 18.67 -20.16 -1.03
N GLU A 11 18.48 -19.41 0.05
CA GLU A 11 17.17 -18.84 0.42
C GLU A 11 16.69 -17.78 -0.57
N ILE A 12 17.61 -16.95 -1.08
CA ILE A 12 17.30 -15.98 -2.13
C ILE A 12 16.80 -16.71 -3.37
N GLN A 13 17.51 -17.75 -3.82
CA GLN A 13 17.14 -18.52 -5.00
C GLN A 13 15.78 -19.20 -4.80
N LYS A 14 15.54 -19.84 -3.65
CA LYS A 14 14.24 -20.45 -3.33
C LYS A 14 13.08 -19.46 -3.44
N ARG A 15 13.24 -18.22 -2.94
CA ARG A 15 12.23 -17.17 -3.07
C ARG A 15 12.03 -16.76 -4.53
N LEU A 16 13.11 -16.60 -5.30
CA LEU A 16 13.01 -16.26 -6.71
C LEU A 16 12.25 -17.35 -7.47
N ASP A 17 12.60 -18.61 -7.27
CA ASP A 17 11.95 -19.75 -7.93
C ASP A 17 10.46 -19.85 -7.55
N THR A 18 10.12 -19.50 -6.31
CA THR A 18 8.72 -19.50 -5.84
C THR A 18 7.89 -18.38 -6.47
N TYR A 19 8.40 -17.13 -6.52
CA TYR A 19 7.58 -15.97 -6.88
C TYR A 19 7.75 -15.48 -8.33
N MET A 20 8.90 -15.73 -8.97
CA MET A 20 9.15 -15.30 -10.36
C MET A 20 8.12 -15.84 -11.36
N PRO A 21 7.70 -17.12 -11.31
CA PRO A 21 6.73 -17.65 -12.27
C PRO A 21 5.40 -16.88 -12.24
N PHE A 22 4.87 -16.62 -11.04
CA PHE A 22 3.68 -15.81 -10.85
C PHE A 22 3.85 -14.38 -11.39
N LEU A 23 4.94 -13.70 -11.03
CA LEU A 23 5.16 -12.32 -11.50
C LEU A 23 5.35 -12.24 -13.02
N LYS A 24 5.94 -13.27 -13.65
CA LYS A 24 6.13 -13.35 -15.09
C LYS A 24 4.82 -13.67 -15.84
N SER A 25 3.89 -14.39 -15.23
CA SER A 25 2.60 -14.71 -15.86
C SER A 25 1.64 -13.51 -15.92
N LEU A 26 1.86 -12.48 -15.09
CA LEU A 26 1.01 -11.28 -15.10
C LEU A 26 1.31 -10.37 -16.30
N ASN A 27 0.25 -9.91 -16.96
CA ASN A 27 0.33 -8.82 -17.93
C ASN A 27 0.59 -7.47 -17.23
N GLN A 28 0.79 -6.40 -18.00
CA GLN A 28 1.17 -5.10 -17.43
C GLN A 28 0.10 -4.51 -16.51
N GLU A 29 -1.17 -4.59 -16.88
CA GLU A 29 -2.28 -4.09 -16.06
C GLU A 29 -2.39 -4.86 -14.74
N GLN A 30 -2.28 -6.18 -14.81
CA GLN A 30 -2.28 -7.05 -13.64
C GLN A 30 -1.10 -6.77 -12.71
N LYS A 31 0.10 -6.50 -13.24
CA LYS A 31 1.26 -6.09 -12.44
C LYS A 31 1.00 -4.77 -11.70
N ILE A 32 0.37 -3.81 -12.37
CA ILE A 32 0.01 -2.53 -11.76
C ILE A 32 -1.04 -2.74 -10.65
N SER A 33 -2.09 -3.54 -10.88
CA SER A 33 -3.08 -3.83 -9.83
C SER A 33 -2.46 -4.54 -8.64
N TYR A 34 -1.63 -5.56 -8.90
CA TYR A 34 -0.94 -6.30 -7.85
C TYR A 34 -0.03 -5.39 -7.01
N ALA A 35 0.77 -4.54 -7.66
CA ALA A 35 1.62 -3.56 -6.97
C ALA A 35 0.79 -2.59 -6.11
N ARG A 36 -0.35 -2.12 -6.65
CA ARG A 36 -1.28 -1.26 -5.92
C ARG A 36 -1.87 -1.96 -4.69
N GLU A 37 -2.25 -3.23 -4.77
CA GLU A 37 -2.74 -4.01 -3.63
C GLU A 37 -1.67 -4.12 -2.53
N GLN A 38 -0.41 -4.37 -2.91
CA GLN A 38 0.70 -4.38 -1.94
C GLN A 38 0.87 -3.01 -1.27
N ALA A 39 0.69 -1.91 -2.01
CA ALA A 39 0.73 -0.56 -1.46
C ALA A 39 -0.41 -0.30 -0.46
N HIS A 40 -1.61 -0.86 -0.66
CA HIS A 40 -2.72 -0.74 0.29
C HIS A 40 -2.44 -1.48 1.61
N ILE A 41 -1.81 -2.66 1.54
CA ILE A 41 -1.40 -3.42 2.73
C ILE A 41 -0.37 -2.61 3.54
N ALA A 42 0.62 -2.02 2.86
CA ALA A 42 1.59 -1.14 3.48
C ALA A 42 0.93 0.11 4.09
N LEU A 43 -0.03 0.73 3.38
CA LEU A 43 -0.79 1.86 3.88
C LEU A 43 -1.52 1.52 5.18
N ALA A 44 -2.19 0.36 5.27
CA ALA A 44 -2.86 -0.06 6.51
C ALA A 44 -1.88 -0.08 7.70
N SER A 45 -0.67 -0.57 7.49
CA SER A 45 0.38 -0.60 8.52
C SER A 45 0.81 0.80 8.95
N ILE A 46 0.93 1.73 8.00
CA ILE A 46 1.23 3.15 8.27
C ILE A 46 0.12 3.76 9.12
N LEU A 47 -1.16 3.53 8.78
CA LEU A 47 -2.30 4.11 9.50
C LEU A 47 -2.40 3.58 10.93
N TYR A 48 -2.19 2.29 11.14
CA TYR A 48 -2.17 1.71 12.49
C TYR A 48 -1.01 2.27 13.32
N SER A 49 0.18 2.41 12.72
CA SER A 49 1.34 2.96 13.39
C SER A 49 1.15 4.45 13.73
N ALA A 50 0.60 5.23 12.79
CA ALA A 50 0.28 6.63 13.01
C ALA A 50 -0.68 6.79 14.20
N ASN A 51 -1.76 6.01 14.24
CA ASN A 51 -2.70 6.01 15.35
C ASN A 51 -2.03 5.63 16.68
N ALA A 52 -1.18 4.59 16.69
CA ALA A 52 -0.44 4.18 17.90
C ALA A 52 0.52 5.26 18.42
N LEU A 53 1.02 6.12 17.53
CA LEU A 53 1.92 7.23 17.85
C LEU A 53 1.18 8.56 18.07
N ASN A 54 -0.16 8.56 18.12
CA ASN A 54 -0.99 9.77 18.18
C ASN A 54 -0.75 10.76 17.03
N ILE A 55 -0.37 10.25 15.86
CA ILE A 55 -0.24 11.02 14.62
C ILE A 55 -1.58 10.92 13.85
N ALA A 56 -2.16 12.07 13.54
CA ALA A 56 -3.35 12.13 12.70
C ALA A 56 -3.02 11.74 11.26
N SER A 57 -3.93 11.03 10.61
CA SER A 57 -3.73 10.54 9.24
C SER A 57 -4.98 10.76 8.38
N CYS A 58 -4.79 11.23 7.15
CA CYS A 58 -5.84 11.33 6.14
C CYS A 58 -5.40 10.63 4.85
N THR A 59 -6.10 9.56 4.47
CA THR A 59 -5.86 8.82 3.22
C THR A 59 -6.63 9.46 2.07
N ILE A 60 -5.95 9.71 0.96
CA ILE A 60 -6.51 10.38 -0.21
C ILE A 60 -6.42 9.44 -1.41
N GLY A 61 -7.58 9.02 -1.90
CA GLY A 61 -7.72 8.23 -3.13
C GLY A 61 -8.06 9.06 -4.37
N GLY A 62 -8.68 10.23 -4.19
CA GLY A 62 -9.07 11.13 -5.27
C GLY A 62 -7.99 12.16 -5.55
N PHE A 63 -7.06 11.83 -6.45
CA PHE A 63 -6.02 12.75 -6.93
C PHE A 63 -5.67 12.47 -8.40
N ASP A 64 -5.09 13.46 -9.06
CA ASP A 64 -4.61 13.36 -10.44
C ASP A 64 -3.25 12.65 -10.46
N LYS A 65 -3.26 11.35 -10.80
CA LYS A 65 -2.06 10.50 -10.78
C LYS A 65 -1.00 10.95 -11.78
N GLU A 66 -1.40 11.34 -12.98
CA GLU A 66 -0.47 11.74 -14.04
C GLU A 66 0.25 13.04 -13.66
N LYS A 67 -0.48 14.00 -13.10
CA LYS A 67 0.14 15.23 -12.59
C LYS A 67 1.06 14.97 -11.41
N LEU A 68 0.68 14.08 -10.48
CA LEU A 68 1.52 13.77 -9.33
C LEU A 68 2.79 13.01 -9.74
N ASP A 69 2.68 12.04 -10.65
CA ASP A 69 3.81 11.31 -11.20
C ASP A 69 4.80 12.27 -11.90
N SER A 70 4.27 13.19 -12.71
CA SER A 70 5.06 14.22 -13.39
C SER A 70 5.73 15.18 -12.40
N TYR A 71 4.97 15.69 -11.42
CA TYR A 71 5.47 16.60 -10.39
C TYR A 71 6.62 15.97 -9.59
N LEU A 72 6.52 14.69 -9.25
CA LEU A 72 7.55 13.94 -8.53
C LEU A 72 8.66 13.41 -9.45
N SER A 73 8.58 13.65 -10.76
CA SER A 73 9.53 13.16 -11.77
C SER A 73 9.73 11.63 -11.73
N LEU A 74 8.64 10.88 -11.54
CA LEU A 74 8.68 9.42 -11.45
C LEU A 74 8.98 8.78 -12.82
N ASP A 75 9.79 7.72 -12.81
CA ASP A 75 9.91 6.84 -13.98
C ASP A 75 8.69 5.92 -14.04
N ILE A 76 7.69 6.30 -14.84
CA ILE A 76 6.40 5.58 -14.95
C ILE A 76 6.50 4.15 -15.48
N GLN A 77 7.67 3.72 -15.97
CA GLN A 77 7.94 2.32 -16.32
C GLN A 77 8.36 1.50 -15.09
N LYS A 78 8.82 2.14 -14.02
CA LYS A 78 9.29 1.50 -12.78
C LYS A 78 8.35 1.75 -11.59
N GLU A 79 7.81 2.95 -11.46
CA GLU A 79 7.04 3.37 -10.29
C GLU A 79 5.93 4.35 -10.67
N ARG A 80 4.83 4.33 -9.92
CA ARG A 80 3.64 5.16 -10.13
C ARG A 80 3.00 5.50 -8.81
N SER A 81 2.42 6.69 -8.70
CA SER A 81 1.61 7.07 -7.56
C SER A 81 0.36 6.19 -7.47
N SER A 82 0.17 5.57 -6.30
CA SER A 82 -0.95 4.66 -6.04
C SER A 82 -1.95 5.26 -5.06
N LEU A 83 -1.43 5.89 -4.01
CA LEU A 83 -2.16 6.38 -2.84
C LEU A 83 -1.43 7.61 -2.28
N VAL A 84 -2.14 8.53 -1.65
CA VAL A 84 -1.56 9.63 -0.89
C VAL A 84 -2.05 9.54 0.55
N VAL A 85 -1.18 9.85 1.51
CA VAL A 85 -1.54 9.96 2.93
C VAL A 85 -0.93 11.23 3.50
N ALA A 86 -1.75 12.06 4.13
CA ALA A 86 -1.29 13.17 4.95
C ALA A 86 -1.11 12.68 6.39
N LEU A 87 0.02 13.04 7.02
CA LEU A 87 0.34 12.72 8.40
C LEU A 87 0.70 14.00 9.15
N GLY A 88 0.21 14.15 10.38
CA GLY A 88 0.50 15.34 11.17
C GLY A 88 -0.28 15.41 12.48
N CYS A 89 -0.42 16.61 13.03
CA CYS A 89 -1.26 16.86 14.21
C CYS A 89 -2.68 17.25 13.77
N CYS A 90 -3.69 16.65 14.40
CA CYS A 90 -5.07 17.08 14.20
C CYS A 90 -5.31 18.38 14.97
N ASN A 91 -5.92 19.37 14.32
CA ASN A 91 -6.33 20.61 14.96
C ASN A 91 -7.84 20.63 15.28
N ASP A 92 -8.56 19.56 14.95
CA ASP A 92 -9.98 19.45 15.24
C ASP A 92 -10.20 19.10 16.71
N GLU A 93 -11.08 19.82 17.39
CA GLU A 93 -11.42 19.56 18.79
C GLU A 93 -12.09 18.18 18.99
N LYS A 94 -12.79 17.69 17.96
CA LYS A 94 -13.50 16.40 17.98
C LYS A 94 -13.39 15.69 16.65
N ASN A 95 -12.98 14.42 16.71
CA ASN A 95 -13.09 13.54 15.55
C ASN A 95 -14.54 13.08 15.41
N PRO A 96 -15.16 13.18 14.22
CA PRO A 96 -16.51 12.68 14.01
C PRO A 96 -16.55 11.15 14.20
N GLN A 97 -17.68 10.66 14.71
CA GLN A 97 -17.91 9.23 14.83
C GLN A 97 -17.86 8.58 13.44
N LYS A 98 -17.08 7.50 13.34
CA LYS A 98 -16.92 6.74 12.09
C LYS A 98 -18.11 5.79 11.92
N ASN A 99 -18.86 5.96 10.85
CA ASN A 99 -19.94 5.02 10.47
C ASN A 99 -19.34 3.76 9.84
N ARG A 100 -19.79 2.59 10.27
CA ARG A 100 -19.40 1.28 9.75
C ARG A 100 -20.63 0.38 9.66
N PHE A 101 -20.63 -0.53 8.70
CA PHE A 101 -21.58 -1.65 8.69
C PHE A 101 -21.45 -2.44 9.99
N SER A 102 -22.55 -3.07 10.41
CA SER A 102 -22.57 -3.94 11.58
C SER A 102 -21.74 -5.21 11.33
N PHE A 103 -21.34 -5.90 12.40
CA PHE A 103 -20.53 -7.11 12.29
C PHE A 103 -21.21 -8.19 11.44
N ASP A 104 -22.50 -8.43 11.66
CA ASP A 104 -23.27 -9.47 10.98
C ASP A 104 -23.51 -9.17 9.49
N GLU A 105 -23.38 -7.90 9.07
CA GLU A 105 -23.43 -7.53 7.64
C GLU A 105 -22.14 -7.87 6.90
N VAL A 106 -21.00 -7.96 7.59
CA VAL A 106 -19.67 -8.13 6.97
C VAL A 106 -18.97 -9.44 7.31
N VAL A 107 -19.49 -10.22 8.27
CA VAL A 107 -18.92 -11.51 8.69
C VAL A 107 -19.95 -12.62 8.58
N LYS A 108 -19.56 -13.74 7.96
CA LYS A 108 -20.33 -14.97 7.88
C LYS A 108 -19.47 -16.18 8.25
N PHE A 109 -19.90 -16.96 9.22
CA PHE A 109 -19.31 -18.27 9.52
C PHE A 109 -19.86 -19.31 8.54
N ILE A 110 -18.98 -20.12 7.96
CA ILE A 110 -19.31 -21.19 7.01
C ILE A 110 -18.98 -22.56 7.59
#